data_AF-A0A0B7BRN2-F1
#
_entry.id   AF-A0A0B7BRN2-F1
#
_cell.length_a   1.000
_cell.length_b   1.000
_cell.length_c   1.000
_cell.angle_alpha   90.00
_cell.angle_beta   90.00
_cell.angle_gamma   90.00
#
_symmetry.space_group_name_H-M   'P 1'
#
loop_
_entity.id
_entity.type
_entity.pdbx_description
1 polymer ?
#
loop_
_entity_poly.entity_id
_entity_poly.type
_entity_poly.pdbx_seq_one_letter_code
_entity_poly.pdbx_strand_id
1 'polypeptide(L)'
;AEVFIAEVDHILDYPRSVFPNTKLIGGSSASPAKPLVGEFKKFVDESKNGIIVFTFGGSIINVPTQITSKLLSAFQQLDLGVVWKVNITSPDPSRIMTSKWIPQNDLLGHEKTKLFISHCGKNGQYEALYH
;
A
#
# COMPACT_ATOMS: atom_id res chain seq x y z
N ALA A 1 29.34 -0.40 -18.50
CA ALA A 1 29.24 -0.71 -17.06
C ALA A 1 29.70 -2.15 -16.85
N GLU A 2 30.60 -2.40 -15.90
CA GLU A 2 31.11 -3.75 -15.62
C GLU A 2 30.10 -4.63 -14.86
N VAL A 3 29.13 -4.00 -14.17
CA VAL A 3 27.99 -4.69 -13.52
C VAL A 3 26.72 -3.83 -13.66
N PHE A 4 25.57 -4.47 -13.90
CA PHE A 4 24.23 -3.86 -13.84
C PHE A 4 23.50 -4.38 -12.61
N ILE A 5 23.02 -3.48 -11.75
CA ILE A 5 22.16 -3.82 -10.61
C ILE A 5 20.73 -3.48 -11.00
N ALA A 6 19.85 -4.48 -10.97
CA ALA A 6 18.45 -4.33 -11.36
C ALA A 6 17.52 -4.73 -10.22
N GLU A 7 16.61 -3.83 -9.85
CA GLU A 7 15.56 -4.09 -8.87
C GLU A 7 14.41 -4.89 -9.48
N VAL A 8 14.68 -6.18 -9.69
CA VAL A 8 13.78 -7.17 -10.27
C VAL A 8 13.79 -8.40 -9.37
N ASP A 9 12.63 -8.99 -9.13
CA ASP A 9 12.47 -10.27 -8.44
C ASP A 9 11.76 -11.27 -9.36
N HIS A 10 12.20 -12.53 -9.33
CA HIS A 10 11.65 -13.60 -10.14
C HIS A 10 10.19 -13.94 -9.78
N ILE A 11 9.72 -13.55 -8.59
CA ILE A 11 8.34 -13.76 -8.16
C ILE A 11 7.38 -12.81 -8.90
N LEU A 12 7.83 -11.59 -9.23
CA LEU A 12 6.98 -10.56 -9.86
C LEU A 12 7.20 -10.41 -11.37
N ASP A 13 8.28 -10.97 -11.91
CA ASP A 13 8.65 -10.82 -13.32
C ASP A 13 8.58 -12.16 -14.07
N TYR A 14 8.40 -12.08 -15.38
CA TYR A 14 8.40 -13.26 -16.23
C TYR A 14 9.81 -13.84 -16.38
N PRO A 15 9.94 -15.16 -16.59
CA PRO A 15 11.21 -15.77 -16.94
C PRO A 15 11.80 -15.11 -18.19
N ARG A 16 13.03 -14.60 -18.07
CA ARG A 16 13.75 -13.96 -19.18
C ARG A 16 15.24 -14.20 -19.08
N SER A 17 15.92 -14.13 -20.22
CA SER A 17 17.38 -14.14 -20.26
C SER A 17 17.93 -12.88 -19.60
N VAL A 18 19.00 -13.04 -18.83
CA VAL A 18 19.68 -11.96 -18.11
C VAL A 18 21.16 -12.00 -18.52
N PHE A 19 21.75 -10.85 -18.85
CA PHE A 19 23.18 -10.79 -19.18
C PHE A 19 24.03 -11.25 -17.98
N PRO A 20 25.19 -11.90 -18.22
CA PRO A 20 26.03 -12.43 -17.13
C PRO A 20 26.48 -11.37 -16.12
N ASN A 21 26.61 -10.11 -16.55
CA ASN A 21 26.99 -8.98 -15.73
C ASN A 21 25.81 -8.27 -15.03
N THR A 22 24.59 -8.80 -15.09
CA THR A 22 23.42 -8.23 -14.40
C THR A 22 23.10 -9.01 -13.12
N LYS A 23 22.97 -8.28 -12.01
CA LYS A 23 22.57 -8.79 -10.70
C LYS A 23 21.17 -8.29 -10.37
N LEU A 24 20.25 -9.23 -10.19
CA LEU A 24 18.89 -8.94 -9.74
C LEU A 24 18.89 -8.91 -8.22
N ILE A 25 18.40 -7.82 -7.64
CA ILE A 25 18.45 -7.58 -6.18
C ILE A 25 17.07 -7.49 -5.53
N GLY A 26 16.00 -7.77 -6.28
CA GLY A 26 14.63 -7.61 -5.79
C GLY A 26 14.28 -6.15 -5.48
N GLY A 27 13.39 -5.94 -4.50
CA GLY A 27 12.98 -4.62 -4.05
C GLY A 27 13.86 -4.05 -2.93
N SER A 28 14.31 -2.81 -3.06
CA SER A 28 15.10 -2.11 -2.03
C SER A 28 14.26 -1.25 -1.07
N SER A 29 12.98 -1.07 -1.36
CA SER A 29 12.11 -0.12 -0.63
C SER A 29 11.46 -0.70 0.61
N ALA A 30 11.36 -2.04 0.71
CA ALA A 30 10.73 -2.70 1.84
C ALA A 30 11.66 -2.78 3.06
N SER A 31 11.09 -2.79 4.25
CA SER A 31 11.82 -3.01 5.50
C SER A 31 10.91 -3.65 6.54
N PRO A 32 11.45 -4.28 7.61
CA PRO A 32 10.63 -4.77 8.71
C PRO A 32 9.67 -3.71 9.23
N ALA A 33 8.39 -4.06 9.38
CA ALA A 33 7.37 -3.13 9.84
C ALA A 33 7.67 -2.68 11.28
N LYS A 34 7.55 -1.37 11.50
CA LYS A 34 7.63 -0.77 12.84
C LYS A 34 6.23 -0.74 13.46
N PRO A 35 6.11 -0.73 14.80
CA PRO A 35 4.84 -0.55 15.45
C PRO A 35 4.16 0.75 15.00
N LEU A 36 2.88 0.67 14.62
CA LEU A 36 2.08 1.85 14.33
C LEU A 36 1.98 2.74 15.58
N VAL A 37 1.89 4.05 15.36
CA VAL A 37 1.78 5.05 16.42
C VAL A 37 0.60 6.00 16.16
N GLY A 38 0.17 6.70 17.20
CA GLY A 38 -0.82 7.78 17.10
C GLY A 38 -2.15 7.32 16.52
N GLU A 39 -2.66 8.10 15.55
CA GLU A 39 -3.97 7.90 14.94
C GLU A 39 -4.07 6.58 14.17
N PHE A 40 -3.01 6.15 13.48
CA PHE A 40 -3.01 4.90 12.72
C PHE A 40 -3.10 3.70 13.65
N LYS A 41 -2.35 3.71 14.76
CA LYS A 41 -2.44 2.64 15.76
C LYS A 41 -3.88 2.51 16.28
N LYS A 42 -4.46 3.63 16.71
CA LYS A 42 -5.82 3.67 17.25
C LYS A 42 -6.84 3.12 16.24
N PHE A 43 -6.79 3.60 15.01
CA PHE A 43 -7.70 3.18 13.94
C PHE A 43 -7.59 1.68 13.64
N VAL A 44 -6.36 1.16 13.52
CA VAL A 44 -6.13 -0.26 13.23
C VAL A 44 -6.52 -1.15 14.41
N ASP A 45 -6.27 -0.72 15.64
CA ASP A 45 -6.67 -1.44 16.86
C ASP A 45 -8.20 -1.55 16.98
N GLU A 46 -8.92 -0.47 16.66
CA GLU A 46 -10.39 -0.42 16.71
C GLU A 46 -11.05 -1.25 15.60
N SER A 47 -10.37 -1.47 14.47
CA SER A 47 -10.88 -2.35 13.41
C SER A 47 -10.85 -3.82 13.83
N LYS A 48 -12.02 -4.47 13.90
CA LYS A 48 -12.15 -5.86 14.37
C LYS A 48 -11.79 -6.90 13.30
N ASN A 49 -12.22 -6.70 12.05
CA ASN A 49 -12.05 -7.71 10.99
C ASN A 49 -10.82 -7.47 10.10
N GLY A 50 -10.07 -6.42 10.38
CA GLY A 50 -8.87 -6.05 9.63
C GLY A 50 -9.03 -4.78 8.80
N ILE A 51 -8.01 -4.46 8.02
CA ILE A 51 -7.95 -3.22 7.26
C ILE A 51 -7.58 -3.44 5.79
N ILE A 52 -8.01 -2.48 4.97
CA ILE A 52 -7.59 -2.26 3.59
C ILE A 52 -6.65 -1.06 3.58
N VAL A 53 -5.49 -1.20 2.96
CA VAL A 53 -4.59 -0.08 2.66
C VAL A 53 -4.80 0.33 1.21
N PHE A 54 -5.14 1.59 0.96
CA PHE A 54 -5.38 2.10 -0.39
C PHE A 54 -4.54 3.36 -0.66
N THR A 55 -3.73 3.34 -1.72
CA THR A 55 -2.84 4.45 -2.07
C THR A 55 -2.44 4.42 -3.54
N PHE A 56 -2.22 5.60 -4.11
CA PHE A 56 -1.65 5.77 -5.46
C PHE A 56 -0.14 6.09 -5.43
N GLY A 57 0.55 5.76 -4.34
CA GLY A 57 1.99 5.94 -4.21
C GLY A 57 2.38 7.31 -3.67
N GLY A 58 3.54 7.84 -4.10
CA GLY A 58 4.15 9.05 -3.54
C GLY A 58 3.29 10.30 -3.72
N SER A 59 2.75 10.50 -4.92
CA SER A 59 1.93 11.66 -5.28
C SER A 59 0.49 11.51 -4.79
N ILE A 60 -0.08 12.60 -4.28
CA ILE A 60 -1.52 12.67 -4.02
C ILE A 60 -2.19 12.90 -5.37
N ILE A 61 -2.92 11.89 -5.85
CA ILE A 61 -3.69 12.00 -7.08
C ILE A 61 -5.07 12.58 -6.74
N ASN A 62 -5.48 13.60 -7.48
CA ASN A 62 -6.84 14.11 -7.44
C ASN A 62 -7.75 13.15 -8.20
N VAL A 63 -8.39 12.24 -7.46
CA VAL A 63 -9.36 11.32 -8.02
C VAL A 63 -10.67 12.09 -8.26
N PRO A 64 -11.28 12.02 -9.46
CA PRO A 64 -12.54 12.70 -9.75
C PRO A 64 -13.65 12.36 -8.75
N THR A 65 -14.48 13.34 -8.38
CA THR A 65 -15.54 13.19 -7.38
C THR A 65 -16.47 12.02 -7.66
N GLN A 66 -16.80 11.77 -8.93
CA GLN A 66 -17.64 10.64 -9.32
C GLN A 66 -17.02 9.29 -8.96
N ILE A 67 -15.69 9.17 -9.07
CA ILE A 67 -14.96 7.95 -8.74
C ILE A 67 -14.80 7.83 -7.23
N THR A 68 -14.44 8.91 -6.53
CA THR A 68 -14.31 8.89 -5.06
C THR A 68 -15.63 8.51 -4.39
N SER A 69 -16.76 9.05 -4.85
CA SER A 69 -18.07 8.72 -4.28
C SER A 69 -18.44 7.24 -4.45
N LYS A 70 -18.12 6.65 -5.61
CA LYS A 70 -18.32 5.21 -5.84
C LYS A 70 -17.43 4.35 -4.94
N LEU A 71 -16.16 4.73 -4.77
CA LEU A 71 -15.22 4.01 -3.90
C LEU A 71 -15.63 4.10 -2.42
N LEU A 72 -16.00 5.29 -1.94
CA LEU A 72 -16.50 5.48 -0.57
C LEU A 72 -17.76 4.64 -0.32
N SER A 73 -18.72 4.65 -1.25
CA SER A 73 -19.94 3.85 -1.15
C SER A 73 -19.65 2.34 -1.14
N ALA A 74 -18.67 1.88 -1.93
CA ALA A 74 -18.23 0.49 -1.90
C ALA A 74 -17.56 0.13 -0.56
N PHE A 75 -16.68 0.98 -0.04
CA PHE A 75 -16.00 0.75 1.23
C PHE A 75 -16.96 0.73 2.42
N GLN A 76 -18.02 1.54 2.41
CA GLN A 76 -19.05 1.52 3.46
C GLN A 76 -19.80 0.19 3.56
N GLN A 77 -19.87 -0.58 2.47
CA GLN A 77 -20.52 -1.89 2.44
C GLN A 77 -19.62 -3.02 2.96
N LEU A 78 -18.32 -2.79 3.09
CA LEU A 78 -17.37 -3.78 3.58
C LEU A 78 -17.23 -3.68 5.09
N ASP A 79 -17.14 -4.81 5.79
CA ASP A 79 -16.88 -4.85 7.22
C ASP A 79 -15.39 -4.81 7.57
N LEU A 80 -14.64 -3.91 6.91
CA LEU A 80 -13.21 -3.69 7.10
C LEU A 80 -12.95 -2.20 7.29
N GLY A 81 -11.95 -1.85 8.10
CA GLY A 81 -11.43 -0.49 8.14
C GLY A 81 -10.66 -0.16 6.85
N VAL A 82 -10.72 1.07 6.37
CA VAL A 82 -9.99 1.51 5.16
C VAL A 82 -9.07 2.66 5.51
N VAL A 83 -7.77 2.48 5.28
CA VAL A 83 -6.78 3.55 5.33
C VAL A 83 -6.48 3.98 3.90
N TRP A 84 -6.98 5.14 3.50
CA TRP A 84 -6.86 5.66 2.15
C TRP A 84 -5.98 6.92 2.10
N LYS A 85 -4.84 6.84 1.41
CA LYS A 85 -4.02 8.01 1.09
C LYS A 85 -4.68 8.85 -0.01
N VAL A 86 -5.41 9.89 0.38
CA VAL A 86 -6.12 10.82 -0.52
C VAL A 86 -6.44 12.13 0.21
N ASN A 87 -6.59 13.22 -0.55
CA ASN A 87 -7.01 14.52 -0.03
C ASN A 87 -8.52 14.75 -0.19
N ILE A 88 -9.34 13.95 0.49
CA ILE A 88 -10.80 14.12 0.56
C ILE A 88 -11.30 13.90 1.98
N THR A 89 -12.48 14.43 2.29
CA THR A 89 -13.16 14.18 3.56
C THR A 89 -13.94 12.87 3.48
N SER A 90 -13.71 11.97 4.44
CA SER A 90 -14.49 10.75 4.58
C SER A 90 -15.89 11.04 5.18
N PRO A 91 -16.96 10.42 4.68
CA PRO A 91 -18.29 10.49 5.28
C PRO A 91 -18.37 9.68 6.59
N ASP A 92 -17.46 8.74 6.81
CA ASP A 92 -17.33 7.96 8.04
C ASP A 92 -15.84 7.76 8.39
N PRO A 93 -15.22 8.73 9.07
CA PRO A 93 -13.81 8.66 9.45
C PRO A 93 -13.46 7.49 10.39
N SER A 94 -14.46 6.90 11.07
CA SER A 94 -14.25 5.76 11.98
C SER A 94 -14.03 4.44 11.24
N ARG A 95 -14.56 4.33 10.02
CA ARG A 95 -14.38 3.15 9.14
C ARG A 95 -13.47 3.44 7.95
N ILE A 96 -13.40 4.67 7.48
CA ILE A 96 -12.61 5.08 6.31
C ILE A 96 -11.76 6.29 6.71
N MET A 97 -10.51 6.02 7.11
CA MET A 97 -9.51 7.04 7.42
C MET A 97 -8.90 7.55 6.12
N THR A 98 -9.08 8.84 5.83
CA THR A 98 -8.42 9.51 4.71
C THR A 98 -7.26 10.38 5.21
N SER A 99 -6.10 10.30 4.56
CA SER A 99 -4.94 11.13 4.91
C SER A 99 -4.10 11.49 3.69
N LYS A 100 -3.38 12.61 3.77
CA LYS A 100 -2.40 13.03 2.75
C LYS A 100 -1.15 12.15 2.77
N TRP A 101 -0.88 11.48 3.88
CA TRP A 101 0.28 10.62 4.08
C TRP A 101 -0.08 9.43 4.98
N ILE A 102 0.52 8.27 4.71
CA ILE A 102 0.32 7.05 5.50
C ILE A 102 1.68 6.33 5.67
N PRO A 103 1.92 5.64 6.81
CA PRO A 103 3.09 4.79 6.98
C PRO A 103 2.89 3.45 6.24
N GLN A 104 3.01 3.48 4.91
CA GLN A 104 2.63 2.37 4.03
C GLN A 104 3.29 1.04 4.41
N ASN A 105 4.62 1.01 4.56
CA ASN A 105 5.36 -0.20 4.95
C ASN A 105 4.86 -0.80 6.27
N ASP A 106 4.64 0.04 7.28
CA ASP A 106 4.22 -0.39 8.62
C ASP A 106 2.75 -0.85 8.63
N LEU A 107 1.90 -0.21 7.83
CA LEU A 107 0.53 -0.67 7.60
C LEU A 107 0.52 -2.02 6.88
N LEU A 108 1.33 -2.19 5.84
CA LEU A 108 1.40 -3.45 5.08
C LEU A 108 1.88 -4.61 5.95
N GLY A 109 2.87 -4.41 6.81
CA GLY A 109 3.35 -5.44 7.74
C GLY A 109 2.51 -5.62 9.01
N HIS A 110 1.36 -4.96 9.14
CA HIS A 110 0.48 -5.16 10.28
C HIS A 110 -0.42 -6.40 10.10
N GLU A 111 -0.56 -7.25 11.12
CA GLU A 111 -1.32 -8.52 11.06
C GLU A 111 -2.80 -8.38 10.64
N LYS A 112 -3.35 -7.19 10.88
CA LYS A 112 -4.72 -6.83 10.53
C LYS A 112 -4.88 -6.40 9.07
N THR A 113 -3.81 -6.17 8.33
CA THR A 113 -3.90 -5.82 6.91
C THR A 113 -4.30 -7.04 6.10
N LYS A 114 -5.41 -6.90 5.35
CA LYS A 114 -6.00 -7.98 4.55
C LYS A 114 -5.94 -7.73 3.05
N LEU A 115 -5.84 -6.46 2.64
CA LEU A 115 -5.84 -6.08 1.25
C LEU A 115 -5.03 -4.80 1.04
N PHE A 116 -4.22 -4.81 -0.02
CA PHE A 116 -3.55 -3.63 -0.54
C PHE A 116 -4.11 -3.26 -1.91
N ILE A 117 -4.72 -2.09 -2.01
CA ILE A 117 -5.16 -1.49 -3.28
C ILE A 117 -4.11 -0.47 -3.69
N SER A 118 -3.51 -0.66 -4.86
CA SER A 118 -2.36 0.11 -5.31
C SER A 118 -2.49 0.52 -6.77
N HIS A 119 -1.76 1.58 -7.15
CA HIS A 119 -1.53 1.97 -8.54
C HIS A 119 -0.50 1.09 -9.28
N CYS A 120 -0.07 -0.03 -8.67
CA CYS A 120 0.91 -0.96 -9.21
C CYS A 120 2.31 -0.35 -9.44
N GLY A 121 2.68 0.66 -8.65
CA GLY A 121 4.05 1.17 -8.64
C GLY A 121 5.03 0.13 -8.06
N LYS A 122 6.21 0.03 -8.67
CA LYS A 122 7.26 -0.95 -8.33
C LYS A 122 7.53 -1.06 -6.82
N ASN A 123 7.76 0.08 -6.15
CA ASN A 123 8.12 0.07 -4.72
C ASN A 123 6.98 -0.46 -3.85
N GLY A 124 5.72 -0.06 -4.13
CA GLY A 124 4.57 -0.55 -3.39
C GLY A 124 4.33 -2.06 -3.62
N GLN A 125 4.61 -2.56 -4.82
CA GLN A 125 4.54 -4.00 -5.09
C GLN A 125 5.58 -4.77 -4.28
N TYR A 126 6.81 -4.27 -4.18
CA TYR A 126 7.85 -4.92 -3.38
C TYR A 126 7.58 -4.85 -1.88
N GLU A 127 7.06 -3.73 -1.37
CA GLU A 127 6.61 -3.66 0.02
C GLU A 127 5.50 -4.68 0.30
N ALA A 128 4.53 -4.82 -0.61
CA ALA A 128 3.44 -5.79 -0.45
C ALA A 128 3.85 -7.25 -0.65
N LEU A 129 4.92 -7.51 -1.41
CA LEU A 129 5.48 -8.86 -1.54
C LEU A 129 6.29 -9.25 -0.30
N TYR A 130 6.94 -8.28 0.34
CA TYR A 130 7.82 -8.52 1.48
C TYR A 130 7.05 -8.92 2.75
N HIS A 131 5.84 -8.36 2.94
CA HIS A 131 4.98 -8.59 4.11
C HIS A 131 3.91 -9.64 3.82
#